data_AF-A0A966W2C7-F1
#
_entry.id   AF-A0A966W2C7-F1
#
_cell.length_a   1.000
_cell.length_b   1.000
_cell.length_c   1.000
_cell.angle_alpha   90.00
_cell.angle_beta   90.00
_cell.angle_gamma   90.00
#
_symmetry.space_group_name_H-M   'P 1'
#
loop_
_entity.id
_entity.type
_entity.pdbx_description
1 polymer ?
#
loop_
_entity_poly.entity_id
_entity_poly.type
_entity_poly.pdbx_seq_one_letter_code
_entity_poly.pdbx_strand_id
1 'polypeptide(L)'
;MSAFPDIAKIAYEGPQSKNPLAFKHYKADEVIEGKTMRDHLRFSVVYWHTMCGNGTDMFGWGTAQRPWEAGLSGLDLAKARVPVFFEICEKLDAPYYAFHDRDVAPHGASLRESNKWFDTIVKLLKAQQKKTGVKLLWGTAQLFAHPRYAHGAATSCDANAFAYAAAQVKKALEVTHELGGEGYTFWGGREGYSSLWNTDMKRELEHLAKFLHMAVAYKKEIGFKGQFYIEPKPKEPTKHQYDSDAAACLNFLREYDL
;
A
#
# COMPACT_ATOMS: atom_id res chain seq x y z
N MET A 1 -11.75 -8.64 -22.02
CA MET A 1 -10.75 -9.54 -22.63
C MET A 1 -9.58 -9.64 -21.67
N SER A 2 -8.94 -10.81 -21.58
CA SER A 2 -7.79 -11.04 -20.70
C SER A 2 -6.59 -10.19 -21.15
N ALA A 3 -5.90 -9.55 -20.21
CA ALA A 3 -4.67 -8.79 -20.46
C ALA A 3 -3.45 -9.68 -20.68
N PHE A 4 -3.49 -10.92 -20.21
CA PHE A 4 -2.44 -11.93 -20.38
C PHE A 4 -3.00 -13.21 -21.05
N PRO A 5 -3.51 -13.14 -22.29
CA PRO A 5 -4.23 -14.26 -22.92
C PRO A 5 -3.41 -15.56 -23.00
N ASP A 6 -2.09 -15.44 -23.11
CA ASP A 6 -1.17 -16.58 -23.24
C ASP A 6 -0.73 -17.17 -21.87
N ILE A 7 -1.18 -16.57 -20.77
CA ILE A 7 -0.86 -17.02 -19.41
C ILE A 7 -2.11 -17.61 -18.78
N ALA A 8 -2.13 -18.92 -18.58
CA ALA A 8 -3.16 -19.60 -17.80
C ALA A 8 -2.99 -19.34 -16.30
N LYS A 9 -3.95 -19.81 -15.48
CA LYS A 9 -3.76 -19.86 -14.02
C LYS A 9 -2.55 -20.76 -13.71
N ILE A 10 -1.62 -20.25 -12.89
CA ILE A 10 -0.38 -20.95 -12.55
C ILE A 10 -0.71 -22.15 -11.67
N ALA A 11 -0.39 -23.34 -12.16
CA ALA A 11 -0.64 -24.61 -11.47
C ALA A 11 0.58 -25.09 -10.69
N TYR A 12 0.36 -25.97 -9.71
CA TYR A 12 1.43 -26.71 -9.07
C TYR A 12 1.82 -27.94 -9.90
N GLU A 13 3.11 -28.08 -10.20
CA GLU A 13 3.67 -29.23 -10.93
C GLU A 13 4.77 -29.99 -10.16
N GLY A 14 5.09 -29.53 -8.95
CA GLY A 14 6.06 -30.18 -8.08
C GLY A 14 7.53 -29.86 -8.37
N PRO A 15 8.45 -30.28 -7.48
CA PRO A 15 9.82 -29.77 -7.41
C PRO A 15 10.70 -30.16 -8.60
N GLN A 16 10.31 -31.16 -9.39
CA GLN A 16 11.06 -31.59 -10.57
C GLN A 16 10.64 -30.87 -11.85
N SER A 17 9.53 -30.12 -11.84
CA SER A 17 9.07 -29.39 -13.03
C SER A 17 10.09 -28.35 -13.49
N LYS A 18 10.29 -28.28 -14.81
CA LYS A 18 11.09 -27.26 -15.49
C LYS A 18 10.24 -26.16 -16.13
N ASN A 19 8.91 -26.27 -16.10
CA ASN A 19 8.01 -25.26 -16.66
C ASN A 19 8.15 -23.96 -15.85
N PRO A 20 8.64 -22.84 -16.39
CA PRO A 20 8.82 -21.60 -15.63
C PRO A 20 7.50 -21.02 -15.09
N LEU A 21 6.36 -21.34 -15.71
CA LEU A 21 5.02 -20.86 -15.37
C LEU A 21 4.21 -21.88 -14.57
N ALA A 22 4.86 -22.53 -13.61
CA ALA A 22 4.26 -23.45 -12.65
C ALA A 22 4.88 -23.29 -11.26
N PHE A 23 4.11 -23.55 -10.20
CA PHE A 23 4.63 -23.64 -8.84
C PHE A 23 5.34 -24.99 -8.64
N LYS A 24 6.52 -24.94 -8.03
CA LYS A 24 7.33 -26.15 -7.72
C LYS A 24 7.17 -26.58 -6.27
N HIS A 25 6.83 -25.63 -5.40
CA HIS A 25 6.72 -25.83 -3.96
C HIS A 25 5.43 -25.27 -3.37
N TYR A 26 4.82 -24.25 -4.00
CA TYR A 26 3.55 -23.72 -3.53
C TYR A 26 2.39 -24.58 -4.04
N LYS A 27 1.86 -25.43 -3.16
CA LYS A 27 0.62 -26.18 -3.36
C LYS A 27 -0.40 -25.66 -2.36
N ALA A 28 -1.26 -24.75 -2.82
CA ALA A 28 -2.11 -23.93 -1.96
C ALA A 28 -2.88 -24.72 -0.88
N ASP A 29 -3.45 -25.87 -1.24
CA ASP A 29 -4.29 -26.69 -0.35
C ASP A 29 -3.50 -27.78 0.41
N GLU A 30 -2.18 -27.83 0.27
CA GLU A 30 -1.34 -28.74 1.07
C GLU A 30 -1.34 -28.32 2.53
N VAL A 31 -1.64 -29.26 3.42
CA VAL A 31 -1.72 -29.02 4.86
C VAL A 31 -0.34 -29.23 5.50
N ILE A 32 0.19 -28.17 6.11
CA ILE A 32 1.42 -28.18 6.91
C ILE A 32 1.04 -27.80 8.33
N GLU A 33 1.37 -28.65 9.31
CA GLU A 33 1.10 -28.38 10.73
C GLU A 33 -0.36 -27.94 11.01
N GLY A 34 -1.32 -28.56 10.32
CA GLY A 34 -2.76 -28.32 10.52
C GLY A 34 -3.34 -27.08 9.82
N LYS A 35 -2.58 -26.34 9.01
CA LYS A 35 -3.10 -25.27 8.14
C LYS A 35 -2.67 -25.46 6.69
N THR A 36 -3.47 -24.97 5.74
CA THR A 36 -3.09 -25.00 4.33
C THR A 36 -1.90 -24.06 4.10
N MET A 37 -1.07 -24.33 3.07
CA MET A 37 -0.01 -23.40 2.66
C MET A 37 -0.59 -22.01 2.35
N ARG A 38 -1.77 -21.93 1.74
CA ARG A 38 -2.48 -20.67 1.48
C ARG A 38 -2.72 -19.87 2.76
N ASP A 39 -3.14 -20.53 3.83
CA ASP A 39 -3.44 -19.89 5.12
C ASP A 39 -2.19 -19.52 5.93
N HIS A 40 -1.09 -20.27 5.76
CA HIS A 40 0.21 -19.92 6.34
C HIS A 40 0.83 -18.71 5.65
N LEU A 41 0.89 -18.75 4.32
CA LEU A 41 1.67 -17.78 3.52
C LEU A 41 0.90 -16.50 3.26
N ARG A 42 -0.42 -16.58 3.06
CA ARG A 42 -1.32 -15.42 2.86
C ARG A 42 -0.78 -14.42 1.84
N PHE A 43 -0.28 -14.92 0.71
CA PHE A 43 0.40 -14.08 -0.28
C PHE A 43 -0.47 -12.90 -0.72
N SER A 44 0.17 -11.72 -0.76
CA SER A 44 -0.45 -10.46 -1.17
C SER A 44 0.31 -9.86 -2.35
N VAL A 45 -0.42 -9.48 -3.40
CA VAL A 45 0.16 -8.72 -4.53
C VAL A 45 0.10 -7.22 -4.19
N VAL A 46 1.22 -6.52 -4.33
CA VAL A 46 1.30 -5.09 -4.03
C VAL A 46 1.02 -4.25 -5.28
N TYR A 47 0.06 -3.32 -5.17
CA TYR A 47 -0.43 -2.58 -6.34
C TYR A 47 0.65 -1.66 -6.94
N TRP A 48 1.46 -0.98 -6.13
CA TRP A 48 2.45 0.00 -6.61
C TRP A 48 3.49 -0.64 -7.54
N HIS A 49 4.18 -1.71 -7.13
CA HIS A 49 5.19 -2.33 -7.99
C HIS A 49 4.55 -3.06 -9.18
N THR A 50 3.43 -3.74 -8.97
CA THR A 50 2.80 -4.53 -10.04
C THR A 50 2.14 -3.64 -11.09
N MET A 51 1.46 -2.55 -10.71
CA MET A 51 0.68 -1.71 -11.64
C MET A 51 1.30 -0.35 -11.95
N CYS A 52 2.01 0.26 -11.01
CA CYS A 52 2.52 1.63 -11.17
C CYS A 52 4.01 1.68 -11.50
N GLY A 53 4.80 0.68 -11.07
CA GLY A 53 6.23 0.59 -11.38
C GLY A 53 6.47 0.42 -12.87
N ASN A 54 7.07 1.42 -13.51
CA ASN A 54 7.32 1.45 -14.95
C ASN A 54 8.80 1.19 -15.32
N GLY A 55 9.64 0.86 -14.34
CA GLY A 55 11.08 0.63 -14.54
C GLY A 55 11.93 1.92 -14.59
N THR A 56 11.35 3.09 -14.30
CA THR A 56 12.12 4.31 -14.07
C THR A 56 13.04 4.14 -12.85
N ASP A 57 14.26 4.64 -12.97
CA ASP A 57 15.21 4.77 -11.87
C ASP A 57 15.79 6.19 -11.82
N MET A 58 16.78 6.42 -10.96
CA MET A 58 17.36 7.75 -10.76
C MET A 58 18.19 8.25 -11.95
N PHE A 59 18.44 7.41 -12.95
CA PHE A 59 19.34 7.66 -14.09
C PHE A 59 18.68 7.41 -15.46
N GLY A 60 17.48 6.85 -15.51
CA GLY A 60 16.87 6.35 -16.74
C GLY A 60 15.35 6.46 -16.80
N TRP A 61 14.83 6.36 -18.02
CA TRP A 61 13.39 6.46 -18.32
C TRP A 61 12.68 5.14 -18.03
N GLY A 62 11.35 5.18 -17.92
CA GLY A 62 10.54 3.97 -17.77
C GLY A 62 10.66 3.05 -18.98
N THR A 63 10.76 1.75 -18.73
CA THR A 63 10.98 0.70 -19.72
C THR A 63 9.84 -0.31 -19.83
N ALA A 64 8.91 -0.32 -18.87
CA ALA A 64 7.81 -1.28 -18.84
C ALA A 64 6.79 -1.01 -19.96
N GLN A 65 6.48 -2.05 -20.74
CA GLN A 65 5.46 -2.01 -21.78
C GLN A 65 4.17 -2.65 -21.25
N ARG A 66 3.12 -1.84 -21.12
CA ARG A 66 1.84 -2.25 -20.54
C ARG A 66 0.71 -1.96 -21.53
N PRO A 67 0.37 -2.90 -22.44
CA PRO A 67 -0.57 -2.63 -23.54
C PRO A 67 -1.95 -2.16 -23.09
N TRP A 68 -2.40 -2.59 -21.90
CA TRP A 68 -3.67 -2.18 -21.31
C TRP A 68 -3.70 -0.72 -20.84
N GLU A 69 -2.57 -0.04 -20.77
CA GLU A 69 -2.53 1.40 -20.47
C GLU A 69 -2.89 2.23 -21.70
N ALA A 70 -2.61 1.75 -22.93
CA ALA A 70 -3.14 2.28 -24.20
C ALA A 70 -3.17 3.82 -24.34
N GLY A 71 -2.20 4.55 -23.77
CA GLY A 71 -2.17 6.02 -23.77
C GLY A 71 -3.18 6.70 -22.83
N LEU A 72 -3.92 5.93 -22.02
CA LEU A 72 -4.80 6.43 -20.97
C LEU A 72 -3.97 7.12 -19.88
N SER A 73 -4.60 8.08 -19.21
CA SER A 73 -4.02 8.79 -18.07
C SER A 73 -5.08 9.07 -17.00
N GLY A 74 -4.64 9.55 -15.85
CA GLY A 74 -5.53 9.97 -14.76
C GLY A 74 -6.53 8.87 -14.36
N LEU A 75 -7.79 9.27 -14.18
CA LEU A 75 -8.82 8.38 -13.67
C LEU A 75 -9.11 7.21 -14.62
N ASP A 76 -9.03 7.41 -15.94
CA ASP A 76 -9.34 6.35 -16.88
C ASP A 76 -8.25 5.27 -16.92
N LEU A 77 -6.98 5.66 -16.77
CA LEU A 77 -5.89 4.71 -16.55
C LEU A 77 -6.09 3.91 -15.26
N ALA A 78 -6.47 4.58 -14.17
CA ALA A 78 -6.74 3.91 -12.90
C ALA A 78 -7.88 2.87 -13.03
N LYS A 79 -8.99 3.22 -13.71
CA LYS A 79 -10.08 2.27 -14.01
C LYS A 79 -9.61 1.09 -14.84
N ALA A 80 -8.76 1.32 -15.85
CA ALA A 80 -8.25 0.27 -16.74
C ALA A 80 -7.31 -0.71 -16.02
N ARG A 81 -6.52 -0.23 -15.06
CA ARG A 81 -5.59 -1.08 -14.27
C ARG A 81 -6.30 -2.04 -13.33
N VAL A 82 -7.44 -1.66 -12.73
CA VAL A 82 -8.16 -2.49 -11.75
C VAL A 82 -8.47 -3.92 -12.25
N PRO A 83 -9.18 -4.14 -13.38
CA PRO A 83 -9.46 -5.50 -13.84
C PRO A 83 -8.20 -6.30 -14.18
N VAL A 84 -7.16 -5.64 -14.71
CA VAL A 84 -5.88 -6.28 -15.05
C VAL A 84 -5.14 -6.75 -13.79
N PHE A 85 -5.15 -5.92 -12.74
CA PHE A 85 -4.54 -6.27 -11.46
C PHE A 85 -5.18 -7.51 -10.83
N PHE A 86 -6.51 -7.58 -10.85
CA PHE A 86 -7.22 -8.75 -10.30
C PHE A 86 -7.01 -10.00 -11.16
N GLU A 87 -6.87 -9.87 -12.48
CA GLU A 87 -6.46 -10.99 -13.34
C GLU A 87 -5.09 -11.55 -12.93
N ILE A 88 -4.12 -10.69 -12.59
CA ILE A 88 -2.80 -11.12 -12.09
C ILE A 88 -2.97 -11.89 -10.78
N CYS A 89 -3.79 -11.38 -9.84
CA CYS A 89 -4.05 -12.05 -8.56
C CYS A 89 -4.69 -13.43 -8.77
N GLU A 90 -5.70 -13.53 -9.64
CA GLU A 90 -6.39 -14.79 -9.97
C GLU A 90 -5.42 -15.81 -10.60
N LYS A 91 -4.59 -15.37 -11.55
CA LYS A 91 -3.63 -16.25 -12.23
C LYS A 91 -2.52 -16.74 -11.31
N LEU A 92 -2.08 -15.91 -10.35
CA LEU A 92 -1.10 -16.30 -9.33
C LEU A 92 -1.70 -17.06 -8.14
N ASP A 93 -3.03 -17.24 -8.10
CA ASP A 93 -3.75 -17.79 -6.94
C ASP A 93 -3.45 -17.03 -5.63
N ALA A 94 -3.25 -15.71 -5.73
CA ALA A 94 -2.95 -14.84 -4.60
C ALA A 94 -4.26 -14.43 -3.88
N PRO A 95 -4.45 -14.81 -2.61
CA PRO A 95 -5.69 -14.51 -1.88
C PRO A 95 -5.84 -13.04 -1.49
N TYR A 96 -4.73 -12.29 -1.45
CA TYR A 96 -4.71 -10.92 -0.96
C TYR A 96 -4.08 -9.90 -1.92
N TYR A 97 -4.36 -8.63 -1.68
CA TYR A 97 -3.62 -7.50 -2.23
C TYR A 97 -3.42 -6.37 -1.21
N ALA A 98 -2.51 -5.44 -1.52
CA ALA A 98 -2.27 -4.22 -0.74
C ALA A 98 -2.07 -3.01 -1.67
N PHE A 99 -2.38 -1.80 -1.21
CA PHE A 99 -2.24 -0.57 -2.00
C PHE A 99 -1.93 0.67 -1.14
N HIS A 100 -1.25 1.67 -1.72
CA HIS A 100 -1.41 3.06 -1.29
C HIS A 100 -2.58 3.71 -2.04
N ASP A 101 -3.30 4.60 -1.37
CA ASP A 101 -4.42 5.33 -1.95
C ASP A 101 -4.08 5.99 -3.30
N ARG A 102 -2.87 6.54 -3.45
CA ARG A 102 -2.40 7.19 -4.69
C ARG A 102 -1.89 6.24 -5.77
N ASP A 103 -1.77 4.94 -5.49
CA ASP A 103 -1.46 3.95 -6.52
C ASP A 103 -2.73 3.54 -7.29
N VAL A 104 -3.83 3.37 -6.55
CA VAL A 104 -5.11 2.94 -7.10
C VAL A 104 -5.93 4.11 -7.64
N ALA A 105 -5.78 5.32 -7.08
CA ALA A 105 -6.50 6.50 -7.52
C ALA A 105 -5.57 7.72 -7.68
N PRO A 106 -5.64 8.46 -8.80
CA PRO A 106 -4.74 9.58 -9.05
C PRO A 106 -5.07 10.81 -8.18
N HIS A 107 -4.11 11.73 -8.08
CA HIS A 107 -4.35 13.06 -7.52
C HIS A 107 -5.27 13.86 -8.44
N GLY A 108 -6.34 14.44 -7.86
CA GLY A 108 -7.11 15.51 -8.50
C GLY A 108 -6.52 16.90 -8.20
N ALA A 109 -7.12 17.93 -8.78
CA ALA A 109 -6.79 19.34 -8.56
C ALA A 109 -7.05 19.82 -7.12
N SER A 110 -7.84 19.06 -6.35
CA SER A 110 -8.13 19.34 -4.94
C SER A 110 -8.24 18.05 -4.13
N LEU A 111 -8.23 18.16 -2.80
CA LEU A 111 -8.53 17.03 -1.90
C LEU A 111 -9.93 16.47 -2.18
N ARG A 112 -10.92 17.34 -2.41
CA ARG A 112 -12.30 16.94 -2.74
C ARG A 112 -12.35 16.09 -4.02
N GLU A 113 -11.67 16.53 -5.06
CA GLU A 113 -11.61 15.78 -6.31
C GLU A 113 -10.85 14.46 -6.16
N SER A 114 -9.71 14.48 -5.47
CA SER A 114 -8.93 13.26 -5.17
C SER A 114 -9.80 12.23 -4.44
N ASN A 115 -10.57 12.65 -3.43
CA ASN A 115 -11.48 11.76 -2.70
C ASN A 115 -12.60 11.22 -3.60
N LYS A 116 -13.21 12.06 -4.47
CA LYS A 116 -14.24 11.63 -5.43
C LYS A 116 -13.70 10.59 -6.43
N TRP A 117 -12.48 10.78 -6.91
CA TRP A 117 -11.83 9.83 -7.81
C TRP A 117 -11.48 8.53 -7.08
N PHE A 118 -11.01 8.62 -5.84
CA PHE A 118 -10.77 7.45 -5.02
C PHE A 118 -12.06 6.65 -4.78
N ASP A 119 -13.17 7.30 -4.41
CA ASP A 119 -14.49 6.66 -4.26
C ASP A 119 -14.95 5.94 -5.53
N THR A 120 -14.60 6.47 -6.71
CA THR A 120 -14.90 5.84 -8.00
C THR A 120 -14.13 4.52 -8.15
N ILE A 121 -12.85 4.51 -7.81
CA ILE A 121 -12.01 3.31 -7.88
C ILE A 121 -12.39 2.29 -6.82
N VAL A 122 -12.76 2.71 -5.61
CA VAL A 122 -13.22 1.83 -4.52
C VAL A 122 -14.41 0.97 -4.95
N LYS A 123 -15.37 1.55 -5.67
CA LYS A 123 -16.51 0.80 -6.23
C LYS A 123 -16.05 -0.31 -7.18
N LEU A 124 -15.03 -0.04 -8.00
CA LEU A 124 -14.46 -1.04 -8.92
C LEU A 124 -13.68 -2.12 -8.17
N LEU A 125 -12.84 -1.74 -7.20
CA LEU A 125 -12.10 -2.69 -6.36
C LEU A 125 -13.08 -3.62 -5.64
N LYS A 126 -14.12 -3.08 -5.01
CA LYS A 126 -15.16 -3.85 -4.31
C LYS A 126 -15.90 -4.82 -5.24
N ALA A 127 -16.20 -4.39 -6.45
CA ALA A 127 -16.81 -5.27 -7.46
C ALA A 127 -15.87 -6.41 -7.86
N GLN A 128 -14.57 -6.15 -8.03
CA GLN A 128 -13.58 -7.19 -8.32
C GLN A 128 -13.35 -8.13 -7.15
N GLN A 129 -13.28 -7.64 -5.90
CA GLN A 129 -13.21 -8.49 -4.71
C GLN A 129 -14.41 -9.45 -4.65
N LYS A 130 -15.63 -8.95 -4.91
CA LYS A 130 -16.84 -9.79 -4.97
C LYS A 130 -16.78 -10.84 -6.08
N LYS A 131 -16.24 -10.48 -7.24
CA LYS A 131 -16.14 -11.37 -8.41
C LYS A 131 -15.10 -12.47 -8.22
N THR A 132 -13.94 -12.13 -7.68
CA THR A 132 -12.74 -12.99 -7.66
C THR A 132 -12.50 -13.68 -6.32
N GLY A 133 -13.07 -13.15 -5.24
CA GLY A 133 -12.80 -13.59 -3.87
C GLY A 133 -11.48 -13.09 -3.28
N VAL A 134 -10.67 -12.36 -4.06
CA VAL A 134 -9.43 -11.73 -3.57
C VAL A 134 -9.77 -10.65 -2.54
N LYS A 135 -9.03 -10.59 -1.44
CA LYS A 135 -9.30 -9.72 -0.29
C LYS A 135 -8.22 -8.65 -0.11
N LEU A 136 -8.57 -7.54 0.54
CA LEU A 136 -7.58 -6.53 0.91
C LEU A 136 -6.86 -7.00 2.18
N LEU A 137 -5.52 -7.14 2.14
CA LEU A 137 -4.74 -7.41 3.35
C LEU A 137 -4.62 -6.11 4.15
N TRP A 138 -4.11 -5.06 3.51
CA TRP A 138 -4.01 -3.75 4.12
C TRP A 138 -4.01 -2.64 3.07
N GLY A 139 -4.54 -1.49 3.47
CA GLY A 139 -4.37 -0.22 2.74
C GLY A 139 -3.41 0.70 3.48
N THR A 140 -2.94 1.73 2.80
CA THR A 140 -2.11 2.79 3.38
C THR A 140 -2.27 4.11 2.59
N ALA A 141 -1.74 5.20 3.14
CA ALA A 141 -1.69 6.49 2.47
C ALA A 141 -0.28 6.77 1.91
N GLN A 142 -0.18 7.20 0.65
CA GLN A 142 1.08 7.61 0.05
C GLN A 142 1.46 9.04 0.52
N LEU A 143 2.11 9.14 1.68
CA LEU A 143 2.47 10.42 2.32
C LEU A 143 3.92 10.85 2.05
N PHE A 144 4.50 10.42 0.93
CA PHE A 144 5.94 10.60 0.68
C PHE A 144 6.32 11.06 -0.74
N ALA A 145 5.44 10.89 -1.72
CA ALA A 145 5.76 11.17 -3.13
C ALA A 145 5.41 12.61 -3.55
N HIS A 146 4.24 13.12 -3.13
CA HIS A 146 3.81 14.46 -3.53
C HIS A 146 4.75 15.54 -2.95
N PRO A 147 5.12 16.60 -3.69
CA PRO A 147 6.05 17.64 -3.22
C PRO A 147 5.68 18.31 -1.89
N ARG A 148 4.40 18.26 -1.50
CA ARG A 148 3.92 18.78 -0.21
C ARG A 148 4.54 18.07 1.00
N TYR A 149 5.01 16.84 0.81
CA TYR A 149 5.61 16.02 1.87
C TYR A 149 7.15 16.05 1.83
N ALA A 150 7.75 16.98 1.07
CA ALA A 150 9.20 17.07 0.94
C ALA A 150 9.94 17.25 2.28
N HIS A 151 9.26 17.79 3.29
CA HIS A 151 9.79 18.02 4.64
C HIS A 151 9.10 17.18 5.71
N GLY A 152 8.53 16.02 5.34
CA GLY A 152 7.74 15.19 6.24
C GLY A 152 6.24 15.38 6.07
N ALA A 153 5.46 14.43 6.60
CA ALA A 153 4.02 14.46 6.58
C ALA A 153 3.49 14.75 7.98
N ALA A 154 3.48 13.75 8.87
CA ALA A 154 3.20 13.96 10.29
C ALA A 154 4.37 14.66 10.99
N THR A 155 5.60 14.51 10.49
CA THR A 155 6.80 15.18 11.04
C THR A 155 7.09 16.51 10.35
N SER A 156 6.16 17.04 9.55
CA SER A 156 6.40 18.26 8.80
C SER A 156 6.60 19.49 9.68
N CYS A 157 7.50 20.37 9.27
CA CYS A 157 7.61 21.72 9.83
C CYS A 157 6.46 22.64 9.38
N ASP A 158 5.70 22.27 8.33
CA ASP A 158 4.50 22.97 7.85
C ASP A 158 3.22 22.27 8.35
N ALA A 159 2.43 22.98 9.17
CA ALA A 159 1.17 22.47 9.70
C ALA A 159 0.14 22.14 8.60
N ASN A 160 0.22 22.76 7.42
CA ASN A 160 -0.66 22.43 6.30
C ASN A 160 -0.37 21.03 5.74
N ALA A 161 0.91 20.63 5.69
CA ALA A 161 1.30 19.29 5.27
C ALA A 161 0.80 18.23 6.27
N PHE A 162 0.93 18.50 7.58
CA PHE A 162 0.34 17.67 8.64
C PHE A 162 -1.16 17.50 8.47
N ALA A 163 -1.90 18.60 8.30
CA ALA A 163 -3.34 18.58 8.16
C ALA A 163 -3.79 17.83 6.89
N TYR A 164 -3.07 18.01 5.77
CA TYR A 164 -3.37 17.28 4.54
C TYR A 164 -3.07 15.78 4.69
N ALA A 165 -1.96 15.42 5.33
CA ALA A 165 -1.61 14.03 5.63
C ALA A 165 -2.70 13.35 6.48
N ALA A 166 -3.20 14.04 7.51
CA ALA A 166 -4.27 13.54 8.37
C ALA A 166 -5.57 13.32 7.56
N ALA A 167 -5.92 14.25 6.68
CA ALA A 167 -7.08 14.10 5.80
C ALA A 167 -6.93 12.93 4.80
N GLN A 168 -5.72 12.69 4.30
CA GLN A 168 -5.42 11.57 3.40
C GLN A 168 -5.47 10.23 4.15
N VAL A 169 -4.89 10.13 5.35
CA VAL A 169 -4.98 8.95 6.22
C VAL A 169 -6.41 8.64 6.62
N LYS A 170 -7.19 9.65 7.01
CA LYS A 170 -8.63 9.52 7.29
C LYS A 170 -9.34 8.81 6.13
N LYS A 171 -9.16 9.31 4.91
CA LYS A 171 -9.83 8.75 3.73
C LYS A 171 -9.32 7.34 3.38
N ALA A 172 -8.00 7.12 3.44
CA ALA A 172 -7.42 5.81 3.18
C ALA A 172 -7.89 4.76 4.20
N LEU A 173 -8.06 5.14 5.47
CA LEU A 173 -8.56 4.26 6.52
C LEU A 173 -10.04 3.92 6.34
N GLU A 174 -10.89 4.89 6.00
CA GLU A 174 -12.30 4.65 5.63
C GLU A 174 -12.42 3.65 4.48
N VAL A 175 -11.62 3.84 3.42
CA VAL A 175 -11.63 2.96 2.26
C VAL A 175 -11.12 1.56 2.59
N THR A 176 -10.06 1.48 3.39
CA THR A 176 -9.52 0.20 3.87
C THR A 176 -10.59 -0.55 4.67
N HIS A 177 -11.32 0.16 5.54
CA HIS A 177 -12.45 -0.41 6.25
C HIS A 177 -13.58 -0.86 5.32
N GLU A 178 -13.97 -0.04 4.34
CA GLU A 178 -15.04 -0.35 3.38
C GLU A 178 -14.74 -1.60 2.53
N LEU A 179 -13.48 -1.78 2.13
CA LEU A 179 -13.01 -2.91 1.33
C LEU A 179 -12.68 -4.15 2.18
N GLY A 180 -12.94 -4.10 3.49
CA GLY A 180 -12.72 -5.22 4.41
C GLY A 180 -11.25 -5.55 4.64
N GLY A 181 -10.37 -4.54 4.64
CA GLY A 181 -8.95 -4.69 4.93
C GLY A 181 -8.70 -5.29 6.32
N GLU A 182 -7.77 -6.23 6.40
CA GLU A 182 -7.40 -6.87 7.67
C GLU A 182 -6.44 -6.02 8.52
N GLY A 183 -5.81 -5.01 7.94
CA GLY A 183 -5.05 -4.01 8.66
C GLY A 183 -4.79 -2.74 7.86
N TYR A 184 -3.99 -1.85 8.44
CA TYR A 184 -3.61 -0.57 7.86
C TYR A 184 -2.15 -0.27 8.23
N THR A 185 -1.35 0.10 7.24
CA THR A 185 0.10 0.25 7.39
C THR A 185 0.51 1.72 7.41
N PHE A 186 1.48 2.07 8.24
CA PHE A 186 2.20 3.33 8.21
C PHE A 186 3.66 3.05 7.88
N TRP A 187 4.09 3.45 6.69
CA TRP A 187 5.50 3.50 6.33
C TRP A 187 5.95 4.97 6.28
N GLY A 188 6.90 5.33 7.15
CA GLY A 188 7.36 6.70 7.36
C GLY A 188 8.29 7.24 6.27
N GLY A 189 7.97 7.09 4.98
CA GLY A 189 8.92 7.40 3.89
C GLY A 189 9.49 8.83 3.90
N ARG A 190 8.82 9.81 4.52
CA ARG A 190 9.36 11.16 4.78
C ARG A 190 9.40 11.53 6.26
N GLU A 191 9.04 10.59 7.14
CA GLU A 191 9.00 10.79 8.60
C GLU A 191 10.41 10.54 9.17
N GLY A 192 11.24 11.56 9.05
CA GLY A 192 12.66 11.52 9.34
C GLY A 192 13.32 12.79 8.85
N TYR A 193 14.64 12.81 8.78
CA TYR A 193 15.38 14.01 8.38
C TYR A 193 16.45 13.74 7.32
N SER A 194 16.79 14.80 6.58
CA SER A 194 17.95 14.85 5.69
C SER A 194 19.18 15.46 6.36
N SER A 195 18.97 16.45 7.24
CA SER A 195 20.02 17.13 8.00
C SER A 195 19.56 17.35 9.44
N LEU A 196 20.42 17.03 10.42
CA LEU A 196 20.07 17.25 11.82
C LEU A 196 20.07 18.74 12.20
N TRP A 197 20.81 19.58 11.45
CA TRP A 197 20.97 21.01 11.73
C TRP A 197 19.68 21.83 11.69
N ASN A 198 18.69 21.37 10.93
CA ASN A 198 17.40 22.04 10.76
C ASN A 198 16.22 21.19 11.27
N THR A 199 16.50 20.19 12.11
CA THR A 199 15.51 19.22 12.58
C THR A 199 15.40 19.28 14.10
N ASP A 200 14.20 19.59 14.60
CA ASP A 200 13.87 19.36 16.01
C ASP A 200 13.25 17.97 16.14
N MET A 201 14.13 16.98 16.31
CA MET A 201 13.73 15.57 16.32
C MET A 201 12.72 15.25 17.43
N LYS A 202 12.85 15.90 18.59
CA LYS A 202 11.92 15.68 19.70
C LYS A 202 10.52 16.12 19.30
N ARG A 203 10.39 17.35 18.79
CA ARG A 203 9.10 17.89 18.33
C ARG A 203 8.48 17.04 17.22
N GLU A 204 9.30 16.60 16.27
CA GLU A 204 8.81 15.77 15.15
C GLU A 204 8.28 14.41 15.61
N LEU A 205 8.99 13.73 16.53
CA LEU A 205 8.51 12.48 17.13
C LEU A 205 7.22 12.69 17.95
N GLU A 206 7.11 13.79 18.70
CA GLU A 206 5.88 14.14 19.43
C GLU A 206 4.70 14.42 18.47
N HIS A 207 4.96 15.03 17.30
CA HIS A 207 3.95 15.23 16.26
C HIS A 207 3.52 13.91 15.63
N LEU A 208 4.47 13.02 15.30
CA LEU A 208 4.18 11.68 14.78
C LEU A 208 3.32 10.88 15.77
N ALA A 209 3.64 10.95 17.07
CA ALA A 209 2.84 10.30 18.10
C ALA A 209 1.41 10.84 18.16
N LYS A 210 1.24 12.17 18.16
CA LYS A 210 -0.09 12.81 18.10
C LYS A 210 -0.88 12.37 16.86
N PHE A 211 -0.22 12.30 15.71
CA PHE A 211 -0.82 11.86 14.47
C PHE A 211 -1.34 10.41 14.55
N LEU A 212 -0.52 9.50 15.07
CA LEU A 212 -0.89 8.09 15.25
C LEU A 212 -2.01 7.92 16.28
N HIS A 213 -2.00 8.69 17.38
CA HIS A 213 -3.11 8.73 18.35
C HIS A 213 -4.42 9.17 17.70
N MET A 214 -4.40 10.21 16.85
CA MET A 214 -5.57 10.63 16.08
C MET A 214 -6.06 9.51 15.15
N ALA A 215 -5.15 8.80 14.47
CA ALA A 215 -5.51 7.68 13.62
C ALA A 215 -6.12 6.51 14.41
N VAL A 216 -5.61 6.21 15.61
CA VAL A 216 -6.16 5.20 16.52
C VAL A 216 -7.54 5.61 17.03
N ALA A 217 -7.72 6.87 17.42
CA ALA A 217 -9.02 7.40 17.82
C ALA A 217 -10.04 7.28 16.67
N TYR A 218 -9.63 7.65 15.46
CA TYR A 218 -10.50 7.56 14.29
C TYR A 218 -10.80 6.12 13.86
N LYS A 219 -9.83 5.20 13.96
CA LYS A 219 -10.04 3.75 13.81
C LYS A 219 -11.16 3.25 14.73
N LYS A 220 -11.15 3.67 16.00
CA LYS A 220 -12.17 3.32 16.99
C LYS A 220 -13.53 3.92 16.62
N GLU A 221 -13.55 5.19 16.22
CA GLU A 221 -14.76 5.93 15.81
C GLU A 221 -15.49 5.24 14.65
N ILE A 222 -14.77 4.86 13.59
CA ILE A 222 -15.38 4.19 12.43
C ILE A 222 -15.59 2.68 12.63
N GLY A 223 -15.19 2.12 13.78
CA GLY A 223 -15.33 0.70 14.08
C GLY A 223 -14.36 -0.23 13.36
N PHE A 224 -13.26 0.28 12.78
CA PHE A 224 -12.28 -0.54 12.07
C PHE A 224 -11.53 -1.46 13.04
N LYS A 225 -11.61 -2.78 12.79
CA LYS A 225 -11.00 -3.82 13.65
C LYS A 225 -9.63 -4.29 13.17
N GLY A 226 -9.22 -3.94 11.96
CA GLY A 226 -7.94 -4.38 11.40
C GLY A 226 -6.74 -3.86 12.19
N GLN A 227 -5.65 -4.62 12.19
CA GLN A 227 -4.43 -4.28 12.92
C GLN A 227 -3.75 -3.04 12.30
N PHE A 228 -3.14 -2.21 13.13
CA PHE A 228 -2.22 -1.17 12.65
C PHE A 228 -0.80 -1.70 12.62
N TYR A 229 -0.07 -1.40 11.54
CA TYR A 229 1.31 -1.81 11.33
C TYR A 229 2.19 -0.57 11.16
N ILE A 230 3.35 -0.58 11.81
CA ILE A 230 4.47 0.32 11.49
C ILE A 230 5.45 -0.49 10.65
N GLU A 231 5.88 0.03 9.50
CA GLU A 231 6.82 -0.63 8.59
C GLU A 231 8.23 -0.04 8.74
N PRO A 232 9.15 -0.70 9.47
CA PRO A 232 10.44 -0.09 9.77
C PRO A 232 11.34 -0.02 8.54
N LYS A 233 12.05 1.09 8.37
CA LYS A 233 13.12 1.27 7.38
C LYS A 233 14.14 2.27 7.92
N PRO A 234 15.47 2.02 7.85
CA PRO A 234 16.45 2.89 8.50
C PRO A 234 16.64 4.26 7.83
N LYS A 235 16.39 4.33 6.52
CA LYS A 235 16.70 5.47 5.64
C LYS A 235 16.11 5.25 4.26
N GLU A 236 16.32 6.22 3.39
CA GLU A 236 15.91 6.28 1.98
C GLU A 236 14.38 6.36 1.80
N PRO A 237 13.86 7.53 1.42
CA PRO A 237 14.58 8.68 0.88
C PRO A 237 15.17 9.66 1.92
N THR A 238 14.90 9.48 3.21
CA THR A 238 15.53 10.28 4.29
C THR A 238 16.98 9.86 4.54
N LYS A 239 17.78 10.73 5.16
CA LYS A 239 19.12 10.35 5.66
C LYS A 239 19.00 9.46 6.91
N HIS A 240 18.00 9.73 7.74
CA HIS A 240 17.59 8.92 8.88
C HIS A 240 16.06 8.93 8.95
N GLN A 241 15.44 7.75 8.92
CA GLN A 241 14.00 7.57 9.16
C GLN A 241 13.80 7.19 10.63
N TYR A 242 12.75 7.72 11.27
CA TYR A 242 12.57 7.56 12.71
C TYR A 242 12.22 6.12 13.13
N ASP A 243 11.41 5.45 12.32
CA ASP A 243 11.05 4.04 12.41
C ASP A 243 12.15 3.14 11.80
N SER A 244 13.39 3.25 12.30
CA SER A 244 14.56 2.70 11.62
C SER A 244 14.64 1.16 11.59
N ASP A 245 14.17 0.52 12.65
CA ASP A 245 14.11 -0.92 12.83
C ASP A 245 12.99 -1.29 13.82
N ALA A 246 12.79 -2.59 14.06
CA ALA A 246 11.76 -3.07 14.97
C ALA A 246 11.95 -2.60 16.42
N ALA A 247 13.19 -2.43 16.89
CA ALA A 247 13.46 -1.98 18.26
C ALA A 247 13.16 -0.49 18.42
N ALA A 248 13.56 0.34 17.46
CA ALA A 248 13.22 1.76 17.42
C ALA A 248 11.70 1.97 17.39
N CYS A 249 10.99 1.22 16.54
CA CYS A 249 9.53 1.25 16.49
C CYS A 249 8.90 0.86 17.83
N LEU A 250 9.35 -0.25 18.42
CA LEU A 250 8.81 -0.73 19.70
C LEU A 250 9.03 0.28 20.84
N ASN A 251 10.20 0.91 20.87
CA ASN A 251 10.52 1.92 21.88
C ASN A 251 9.68 3.19 21.69
N PHE A 252 9.49 3.63 20.45
CA PHE A 252 8.59 4.74 20.15
C PHE A 252 7.15 4.44 20.58
N LEU A 253 6.62 3.26 20.25
CA LEU A 253 5.25 2.86 20.61
C LEU A 253 5.07 2.79 22.14
N ARG A 254 6.07 2.28 22.87
CA ARG A 254 6.07 2.25 24.34
C ARG A 254 6.11 3.63 24.98
N GLU A 255 6.97 4.51 24.46
CA GLU A 255 7.13 5.89 24.97
C GLU A 255 5.82 6.67 24.85
N TYR A 256 5.07 6.44 23.77
CA TYR A 256 3.86 7.19 23.45
C TYR A 256 2.55 6.42 23.72
N ASP A 257 2.58 5.26 24.36
CA ASP A 257 1.38 4.45 24.70
C ASP A 257 0.48 4.12 23.49
N LEU A 258 1.07 3.53 22.45
CA LEU A 258 0.42 3.13 21.19
C LEU A 258 0.31 1.61 20.99
#